data_AF-A0A0U1DY29-F1
#
_entry.id   AF-A0A0U1DY29-F1
#
_cell.length_a   1.000
_cell.length_b   1.000
_cell.length_c   1.000
_cell.angle_alpha   90.00
_cell.angle_beta   90.00
_cell.angle_gamma   90.00
#
_symmetry.space_group_name_H-M   'P 1'
#
loop_
_entity.id
_entity.type
_entity.pdbx_description
1 polymer ?
#
loop_
_entity_poly.entity_id
_entity_poly.type
_entity_poly.pdbx_seq_one_letter_code
_entity_poly.pdbx_strand_id
1 'polypeptide(L)'
;MTSGPDEQWKQDSQGTIRWQDPATATPRPPTVAEARLRDKMQKEREAAEEWARQQEETRERRAATNKKILMGSVAVVGVVGVIALGYHLLHKEEIAASCVKDGTNEVVPDSYCSSGHSSSGGTFIYLGSPYRYYYGGNNGGVGTIARGGTLEQPKGTTAKTKSGTSISRGGFGSSSSYGKSSGS
;
A
#
# COMPACT_ATOMS: atom_id res chain seq x y z
N MET A 1 -70.91 -23.89 28.13
CA MET A 1 -71.74 -23.01 27.29
C MET A 1 -71.56 -21.60 27.79
N THR A 2 -70.76 -20.76 27.12
CA THR A 2 -70.79 -19.29 27.31
C THR A 2 -70.46 -18.64 25.97
N SER A 3 -71.51 -18.21 25.27
CA SER A 3 -71.49 -17.42 24.05
C SER A 3 -70.92 -16.02 24.34
N GLY A 4 -69.86 -15.62 23.62
CA GLY A 4 -69.36 -14.24 23.63
C GLY A 4 -70.16 -13.35 22.67
N PRO A 5 -70.29 -12.04 22.94
CA PRO A 5 -71.08 -11.14 22.11
C PRO A 5 -70.38 -10.85 20.78
N ASP A 6 -71.17 -10.87 19.71
CA ASP A 6 -70.82 -10.52 18.34
C ASP A 6 -70.75 -9.00 18.13
N GLU A 7 -69.56 -8.46 17.86
CA GLU A 7 -69.38 -7.08 17.42
C GLU A 7 -69.74 -6.93 15.94
N GLN A 8 -70.96 -6.49 15.68
CA GLN A 8 -71.51 -6.22 14.35
C GLN A 8 -71.07 -4.82 13.87
N TRP A 9 -69.99 -4.76 13.10
CA TRP A 9 -69.52 -3.52 12.46
C TRP A 9 -70.52 -3.07 11.38
N LYS A 10 -71.24 -1.96 11.63
CA LYS A 10 -72.05 -1.28 10.60
C LYS A 10 -71.13 -0.72 9.50
N GLN A 11 -71.23 -1.26 8.29
CA GLN A 11 -70.65 -0.65 7.10
C GLN A 11 -71.38 0.67 6.82
N ASP A 12 -70.66 1.79 6.95
CA ASP A 12 -71.13 3.11 6.56
C ASP A 12 -71.38 3.10 5.04
N SER A 13 -72.64 3.21 4.63
CA SER A 13 -73.03 3.25 3.23
C SER A 13 -72.52 4.54 2.58
N GLN A 14 -71.40 4.43 1.86
CA GLN A 14 -70.80 5.54 1.12
C GLN A 14 -71.76 6.03 0.03
N GLY A 15 -72.23 7.27 0.15
CA GLY A 15 -73.03 7.90 -0.88
C GLY A 15 -72.21 8.10 -2.16
N THR A 16 -72.72 7.62 -3.30
CA THR A 16 -72.08 7.84 -4.61
C THR A 16 -72.58 9.14 -5.23
N ILE A 17 -71.68 10.11 -5.44
CA ILE A 17 -72.00 11.37 -6.13
C ILE A 17 -71.85 11.12 -7.64
N ARG A 18 -72.95 11.24 -8.40
CA ARG A 18 -72.95 10.96 -9.86
C ARG A 18 -72.50 12.15 -10.71
N TRP A 19 -72.73 13.38 -10.24
CA TRP A 19 -72.37 14.62 -10.94
C TRP A 19 -72.31 15.78 -9.95
N GLN A 20 -71.28 16.64 -10.04
CA GLN A 20 -71.19 17.91 -9.30
C GLN A 20 -71.22 19.06 -10.30
N ASP A 21 -72.11 20.02 -10.08
CA ASP A 21 -72.21 21.21 -10.92
C ASP A 21 -71.10 22.21 -10.55
N PRO A 22 -70.19 22.55 -11.49
CA PRO A 22 -69.06 23.44 -11.20
C PRO A 22 -69.47 24.88 -10.87
N ALA A 23 -70.70 25.29 -11.19
CA ALA A 23 -71.18 26.65 -10.90
C ALA A 23 -71.64 26.83 -9.44
N THR A 24 -71.99 25.74 -8.75
CA THR A 24 -72.59 25.77 -7.40
C THR A 24 -71.83 24.96 -6.36
N ALA A 25 -70.91 24.08 -6.77
CA ALA A 25 -70.08 23.33 -5.85
C ALA A 25 -69.08 24.25 -5.13
N THR A 26 -69.23 24.38 -3.81
CA THR A 26 -68.24 25.04 -2.96
C THR A 26 -67.32 24.01 -2.30
N PRO A 27 -66.00 24.27 -2.22
CA PRO A 27 -65.10 23.37 -1.50
C PRO A 27 -65.51 23.30 -0.04
N ARG A 28 -65.52 22.07 0.52
CA ARG A 28 -65.71 21.92 1.96
C ARG A 28 -64.58 22.61 2.73
N PRO A 29 -64.85 23.25 3.86
CA PRO A 29 -63.81 23.81 4.71
C PRO A 29 -62.88 22.66 5.14
N PRO A 30 -61.55 22.88 5.15
CA PRO A 30 -60.60 21.84 5.48
C PRO A 30 -60.81 21.40 6.92
N THR A 31 -60.70 20.10 7.14
CA THR A 31 -60.66 19.54 8.49
C THR A 31 -59.33 19.91 9.16
N VAL A 32 -59.30 19.92 10.49
CA VAL A 32 -58.07 20.20 11.26
C VAL A 32 -56.93 19.23 10.94
N ALA A 33 -57.24 18.00 10.53
CA ALA A 33 -56.26 17.02 10.10
C ALA A 33 -55.64 17.37 8.74
N GLU A 34 -56.46 17.82 7.79
CA GLU A 34 -56.00 18.25 6.45
C GLU A 34 -55.17 19.54 6.52
N ALA A 35 -55.53 20.47 7.41
CA ALA A 35 -54.73 21.68 7.65
C ALA A 35 -53.33 21.34 8.15
N ARG A 36 -53.20 20.45 9.15
CA ARG A 36 -51.91 19.99 9.66
C ARG A 36 -51.07 19.25 8.62
N LEU A 37 -51.70 18.48 7.74
CA LEU A 37 -51.00 17.81 6.64
C LEU A 37 -50.42 18.84 5.66
N ARG A 38 -51.17 19.90 5.32
CA ARG A 38 -50.69 20.98 4.46
C ARG A 38 -49.52 21.74 5.10
N ASP A 39 -49.61 22.08 6.38
CA ASP A 39 -48.51 22.74 7.10
C ASP A 39 -47.26 21.86 7.17
N LYS A 40 -47.43 20.54 7.36
CA LYS A 40 -46.33 19.59 7.34
C LYS A 40 -45.65 19.54 5.97
N MET A 41 -46.45 19.44 4.90
CA MET A 41 -45.93 19.43 3.53
C MET A 41 -45.22 20.73 3.16
N GLN A 42 -45.68 21.88 3.68
CA GLN A 42 -45.01 23.17 3.48
C GLN A 42 -43.65 23.20 4.20
N LYS A 43 -43.61 22.81 5.48
CA LYS A 43 -42.36 22.75 6.26
C LYS A 43 -41.35 21.77 5.68
N GLU A 44 -41.79 20.64 5.14
CA GLU A 44 -40.92 19.66 4.48
C GLU A 44 -40.31 20.22 3.19
N ARG A 45 -41.06 21.04 2.43
CA ARG A 45 -40.54 21.72 1.24
C ARG A 45 -39.51 22.78 1.62
N GLU A 46 -39.81 23.61 2.62
CA GLU A 46 -38.87 24.62 3.13
C GLU A 46 -37.58 23.98 3.65
N ALA A 47 -37.69 22.91 4.44
CA ALA A 47 -36.52 22.17 4.94
C ALA A 47 -35.70 21.52 3.81
N ALA A 48 -36.36 21.00 2.77
CA ALA A 48 -35.68 20.44 1.61
C ALA A 48 -34.93 21.51 0.81
N GLU A 49 -35.51 22.70 0.64
CA GLU A 49 -34.89 23.84 -0.02
C GLU A 49 -33.67 24.35 0.77
N GLU A 50 -33.78 24.46 2.10
CA GLU A 50 -32.65 24.83 2.96
C GLU A 50 -31.51 23.80 2.90
N TRP A 51 -31.83 22.50 2.90
CA TRP A 51 -30.84 21.44 2.79
C TRP A 51 -30.15 21.44 1.42
N ALA A 52 -30.89 21.70 0.35
CA ALA A 52 -30.32 21.85 -1.00
C ALA A 52 -29.33 23.04 -1.06
N ARG A 53 -29.69 24.18 -0.46
CA ARG A 53 -28.79 25.35 -0.40
C ARG A 53 -27.51 25.05 0.40
N GLN A 54 -27.61 24.37 1.53
CA GLN A 54 -26.44 23.96 2.32
C GLN A 54 -25.55 22.95 1.57
N GLN A 55 -26.14 22.04 0.82
CA GLN A 55 -25.42 21.10 -0.04
C GLN A 55 -24.61 21.83 -1.12
N GLU A 56 -25.19 22.84 -1.77
CA GLU A 56 -24.49 23.63 -2.79
C GLU A 56 -23.30 24.38 -2.19
N GLU A 57 -23.51 25.09 -1.07
CA GLU A 57 -22.44 25.82 -0.39
C GLU A 57 -21.30 24.89 0.07
N THR A 58 -21.64 23.73 0.63
CA THR A 58 -20.64 22.75 1.07
C THR A 58 -19.92 22.09 -0.11
N ARG A 59 -20.60 21.85 -1.24
CA ARG A 59 -19.99 21.32 -2.46
C ARG A 59 -18.98 22.29 -3.05
N GLU A 60 -19.28 23.58 -3.10
CA GLU A 60 -18.34 24.59 -3.59
C GLU A 60 -17.11 24.70 -2.68
N ARG A 61 -17.31 24.74 -1.37
CA ARG A 61 -16.23 24.75 -0.38
C ARG A 61 -15.34 23.51 -0.53
N ARG A 62 -15.94 22.32 -0.65
CA ARG A 62 -15.23 21.05 -0.85
C ARG A 62 -14.50 21.01 -2.19
N ALA A 63 -15.10 21.50 -3.27
CA ALA A 63 -14.46 21.55 -4.58
C ALA A 63 -13.20 22.45 -4.55
N ALA A 64 -13.29 23.60 -3.88
CA ALA A 64 -12.16 24.51 -3.73
C ALA A 64 -11.02 23.90 -2.90
N THR A 65 -11.33 23.20 -1.79
CA THR A 65 -10.31 22.51 -0.99
C THR A 65 -9.69 21.34 -1.73
N ASN A 66 -10.50 20.53 -2.41
CA ASN A 66 -10.05 19.36 -3.14
C ASN A 66 -9.11 19.74 -4.28
N LYS A 67 -9.38 20.83 -5.01
CA LYS A 67 -8.50 21.30 -6.10
C LYS A 67 -7.10 21.68 -5.58
N LYS A 68 -7.02 22.35 -4.41
CA LYS A 68 -5.75 22.72 -3.78
C LYS A 68 -4.97 21.49 -3.29
N ILE A 69 -5.65 20.53 -2.68
CA ILE A 69 -5.05 19.26 -2.23
C ILE A 69 -4.51 18.47 -3.42
N LEU A 70 -5.30 18.34 -4.49
CA LEU A 70 -4.89 17.63 -5.70
C LEU A 70 -3.63 18.25 -6.31
N MET A 71 -3.58 19.59 -6.46
CA MET A 71 -2.38 20.27 -6.97
C MET A 71 -1.15 20.05 -6.07
N GLY A 72 -1.29 20.13 -4.75
CA GLY A 72 -0.18 19.88 -3.82
C GLY A 72 0.31 18.43 -3.84
N SER A 73 -0.63 17.47 -3.95
CA SER A 73 -0.32 16.04 -3.94
C SER A 73 0.50 15.58 -5.16
N VAL A 74 0.21 16.12 -6.35
CA VAL A 74 0.92 15.75 -7.59
C VAL A 74 2.39 16.21 -7.54
N ALA A 75 2.66 17.39 -7.00
CA ALA A 75 4.02 17.93 -6.91
C ALA A 75 4.93 17.09 -6.00
N VAL A 76 4.43 16.65 -4.84
CA VAL A 76 5.22 15.87 -3.87
C VAL A 76 5.56 14.48 -4.41
N VAL A 77 4.60 13.78 -5.02
CA VAL A 77 4.82 12.43 -5.58
C VAL A 77 5.83 12.47 -6.73
N GLY A 78 5.82 13.52 -7.56
CA GLY A 78 6.79 13.69 -8.65
C GLY A 78 8.24 13.75 -8.17
N VAL A 79 8.52 14.55 -7.13
CA VAL A 79 9.89 14.71 -6.60
C VAL A 79 10.42 13.40 -5.99
N VAL A 80 9.59 12.69 -5.22
CA VAL A 80 9.97 11.40 -4.63
C VAL A 80 10.26 10.37 -5.73
N GLY A 81 9.47 10.36 -6.81
CA GLY A 81 9.70 9.51 -7.97
C GLY A 81 11.05 9.76 -8.64
N VAL A 82 11.44 11.03 -8.82
CA VAL A 82 12.75 11.41 -9.40
C VAL A 82 13.91 10.98 -8.50
N ILE A 83 13.80 11.18 -7.18
CA ILE A 83 14.84 10.76 -6.23
C ILE A 83 15.00 9.24 -6.24
N ALA A 84 13.89 8.49 -6.21
CA ALA A 84 13.93 7.03 -6.24
C ALA A 84 14.54 6.50 -7.55
N LEU A 85 14.16 7.08 -8.70
CA LEU A 85 14.74 6.72 -10.00
C LEU A 85 16.23 7.07 -10.06
N GLY A 86 16.63 8.24 -9.57
CA GLY A 86 18.04 8.64 -9.49
C GLY A 86 18.85 7.70 -8.61
N TYR A 87 18.34 7.34 -7.44
CA TYR A 87 18.98 6.39 -6.54
C TYR A 87 19.12 5.00 -7.19
N HIS A 88 18.09 4.51 -7.87
CA HIS A 88 18.14 3.22 -8.56
C HIS A 88 19.16 3.19 -9.71
N LEU A 89 19.33 4.29 -10.45
CA LEU A 89 20.31 4.35 -11.54
C LEU A 89 21.76 4.47 -11.03
N LEU A 90 21.95 5.17 -9.90
CA LEU A 90 23.28 5.43 -9.34
C LEU A 90 23.78 4.28 -8.44
N HIS A 91 22.87 3.59 -7.76
CA HIS A 91 23.22 2.43 -6.93
C HIS A 91 23.12 1.15 -7.75
N LYS A 92 24.29 0.67 -8.21
CA LYS A 92 24.43 -0.69 -8.70
C LYS A 92 24.02 -1.66 -7.61
N GLU A 93 23.28 -2.71 -7.97
CA GLU A 93 22.89 -3.82 -7.11
C GLU A 93 24.08 -4.29 -6.26
N GLU A 94 24.07 -3.91 -4.98
CA GLU A 94 25.03 -4.37 -3.98
C GLU A 94 24.49 -5.66 -3.37
N ILE A 95 25.21 -6.76 -3.60
CA ILE A 95 24.83 -8.06 -3.05
C ILE A 95 25.74 -8.42 -1.89
N ALA A 96 25.18 -8.98 -0.83
CA ALA A 96 25.97 -9.46 0.30
C ALA A 96 26.81 -10.69 -0.14
N ALA A 97 28.11 -10.67 0.13
CA ALA A 97 28.98 -11.83 0.03
C ALA A 97 29.27 -12.38 1.43
N SER A 98 29.13 -13.70 1.59
CA SER A 98 29.49 -14.43 2.80
C SER A 98 30.49 -15.52 2.46
N CYS A 99 31.58 -15.62 3.20
CA CYS A 99 32.53 -16.72 3.06
C CYS A 99 31.87 -18.00 3.60
N VAL A 100 31.87 -19.07 2.80
CA VAL A 100 31.32 -20.38 3.19
C VAL A 100 32.34 -21.49 2.95
N LYS A 101 32.25 -22.56 3.74
CA LYS A 101 33.01 -23.80 3.51
C LYS A 101 32.44 -24.56 2.33
N ASP A 102 33.29 -24.97 1.39
CA ASP A 102 32.88 -25.71 0.20
C ASP A 102 32.40 -27.12 0.61
N GLY A 103 31.23 -27.53 0.11
CA GLY A 103 30.57 -28.79 0.45
C GLY A 103 29.48 -28.69 1.53
N THR A 104 29.68 -27.93 2.61
CA THR A 104 28.67 -27.78 3.69
C THR A 104 27.88 -26.47 3.61
N ASN A 105 28.38 -25.47 2.89
CA ASN A 105 27.81 -24.10 2.86
C ASN A 105 27.68 -23.45 4.24
N GLU A 106 28.48 -23.90 5.21
CA GLU A 106 28.56 -23.28 6.52
C GLU A 106 29.26 -21.93 6.38
N VAL A 107 28.61 -20.87 6.86
CA VAL A 107 29.11 -19.51 6.86
C VAL A 107 30.26 -19.42 7.86
N VAL A 108 31.42 -19.01 7.37
CA VAL A 108 32.63 -18.86 8.18
C VAL A 108 33.05 -17.39 8.23
N PRO A 109 33.99 -17.02 9.12
CA PRO A 109 34.56 -15.68 9.12
C PRO A 109 35.14 -15.32 7.74
N ASP A 110 34.93 -14.08 7.33
CA ASP A 110 35.38 -13.58 6.04
C ASP A 110 36.90 -13.68 5.84
N SER A 111 37.65 -13.66 6.94
CA SER A 111 39.11 -13.83 6.94
C SER A 111 39.55 -15.12 6.27
N TYR A 112 38.76 -16.20 6.27
CA TYR A 112 39.19 -17.47 5.65
C TYR A 112 39.20 -17.37 4.13
N CYS A 113 38.28 -16.62 3.53
CA CYS A 113 38.29 -16.33 2.10
C CYS A 113 39.27 -15.20 1.75
N SER A 114 39.51 -14.24 2.65
CA SER A 114 40.46 -13.14 2.42
C SER A 114 41.93 -13.52 2.62
N SER A 115 42.24 -14.45 3.52
CA SER A 115 43.61 -14.89 3.85
C SER A 115 43.97 -16.25 3.26
N GLY A 116 42.99 -16.97 2.70
CA GLY A 116 43.22 -18.19 1.94
C GLY A 116 43.89 -17.90 0.59
N HIS A 117 44.60 -18.88 0.05
CA HIS A 117 45.15 -18.77 -1.30
C HIS A 117 44.06 -19.01 -2.34
N SER A 118 43.98 -18.12 -3.32
CA SER A 118 43.03 -18.27 -4.44
C SER A 118 43.40 -19.49 -5.28
N SER A 119 42.42 -20.36 -5.51
CA SER A 119 42.51 -21.53 -6.39
C SER A 119 41.58 -21.34 -7.59
N SER A 120 41.74 -22.18 -8.61
CA SER A 120 40.92 -22.14 -9.83
C SER A 120 39.43 -22.25 -9.52
N GLY A 121 38.59 -21.44 -10.16
CA GLY A 121 37.13 -21.50 -10.00
C GLY A 121 36.56 -20.64 -8.87
N GLY A 122 37.36 -19.78 -8.23
CA GLY A 122 36.87 -18.85 -7.20
C GLY A 122 36.73 -19.48 -5.81
N THR A 123 37.42 -20.58 -5.57
CA THR A 123 37.60 -21.19 -4.25
C THR A 123 38.90 -20.71 -3.61
N PHE A 124 38.91 -20.54 -2.30
CA PHE A 124 40.06 -20.13 -1.50
C PHE A 124 40.43 -21.27 -0.56
N ILE A 125 41.70 -21.63 -0.50
CA ILE A 125 42.13 -22.69 0.42
C ILE A 125 42.80 -22.04 1.63
N TYR A 126 42.22 -22.29 2.80
CA TYR A 126 42.71 -21.81 4.08
C TYR A 126 42.84 -23.00 5.04
N LEU A 127 44.02 -23.15 5.65
CA LEU A 127 44.35 -24.29 6.53
C LEU A 127 44.00 -25.67 5.91
N GLY A 128 44.26 -25.84 4.61
CA GLY A 128 44.00 -27.09 3.87
C GLY A 128 42.52 -27.39 3.57
N SER A 129 41.60 -26.49 3.93
CA SER A 129 40.17 -26.63 3.60
C SER A 129 39.75 -25.64 2.49
N PRO A 130 38.91 -26.05 1.54
CA PRO A 130 38.36 -25.16 0.52
C PRO A 130 37.19 -24.32 1.05
N TYR A 131 37.21 -23.04 0.71
CA TYR A 131 36.19 -22.03 1.00
C TYR A 131 35.80 -21.31 -0.28
N ARG A 132 34.66 -20.64 -0.29
CA ARG A 132 34.19 -19.85 -1.44
C ARG A 132 33.27 -18.74 -1.00
N TYR A 133 33.09 -17.74 -1.86
CA TYR A 133 32.09 -16.72 -1.61
C TYR A 133 30.70 -17.20 -2.03
N TYR A 134 29.75 -17.00 -1.14
CA TYR A 134 28.32 -17.18 -1.35
C TYR A 134 27.68 -15.80 -1.47
N TYR A 135 26.97 -15.56 -2.57
CA TYR A 135 26.41 -14.27 -2.93
C TYR A 135 24.89 -14.26 -2.73
N GLY A 136 24.39 -13.27 -2.00
CA GLY A 136 22.98 -13.15 -1.66
C GLY A 136 22.49 -14.20 -0.66
N GLY A 137 21.17 -14.34 -0.57
CA GLY A 137 20.51 -15.24 0.38
C GLY A 137 20.44 -14.70 1.81
N ASN A 138 19.82 -15.47 2.70
CA ASN A 138 19.72 -15.14 4.13
C ASN A 138 20.74 -15.94 4.93
N ASN A 139 21.84 -15.28 5.32
CA ASN A 139 22.96 -15.91 6.02
C ASN A 139 23.01 -15.40 7.46
N GLY A 140 22.44 -16.17 8.38
CA GLY A 140 22.20 -15.81 9.79
C GLY A 140 23.46 -15.61 10.67
N GLY A 141 24.65 -15.50 10.09
CA GLY A 141 25.90 -15.30 10.82
C GLY A 141 26.89 -16.45 10.64
N VAL A 142 28.05 -16.33 11.27
CA VAL A 142 29.07 -17.39 11.29
C VAL A 142 28.49 -18.64 12.01
N GLY A 143 28.72 -19.83 11.45
CA GLY A 143 28.19 -21.11 11.93
C GLY A 143 26.80 -21.45 11.40
N THR A 144 26.16 -20.58 10.61
CA THR A 144 24.87 -20.88 9.97
C THR A 144 25.06 -21.45 8.57
N ILE A 145 24.11 -22.24 8.08
CA ILE A 145 24.15 -22.75 6.70
C ILE A 145 23.57 -21.68 5.76
N ALA A 146 24.37 -21.25 4.78
CA ALA A 146 23.95 -20.29 3.77
C ALA A 146 22.87 -20.88 2.86
N ARG A 147 21.79 -20.13 2.61
CA ARG A 147 20.65 -20.58 1.80
C ARG A 147 20.07 -19.46 0.94
N GLY A 148 19.55 -19.84 -0.23
CA GLY A 148 18.79 -18.95 -1.12
C GLY A 148 19.64 -17.94 -1.89
N GLY A 149 20.95 -18.14 -1.98
CA GLY A 149 21.87 -17.35 -2.80
C GLY A 149 22.57 -18.19 -3.86
N THR A 150 23.58 -17.59 -4.50
CA THR A 150 24.36 -18.20 -5.58
C THR A 150 25.83 -18.29 -5.21
N LEU A 151 26.52 -19.32 -5.70
CA LEU A 151 27.96 -19.47 -5.50
C LEU A 151 28.78 -18.73 -6.57
N GLU A 152 28.13 -18.36 -7.68
CA GLU A 152 28.70 -17.48 -8.68
C GLU A 152 28.18 -16.07 -8.49
N GLN A 153 29.08 -15.09 -8.66
CA GLN A 153 28.71 -13.69 -8.59
C GLN A 153 27.87 -13.32 -9.83
N PRO A 154 26.65 -12.78 -9.65
CA PRO A 154 25.85 -12.24 -10.74
C PRO A 154 26.59 -11.15 -11.51
N LYS A 155 26.45 -11.15 -12.84
CA LYS A 155 27.09 -10.16 -13.72
C LYS A 155 26.59 -8.74 -13.39
N GLY A 156 27.49 -7.77 -13.42
CA GLY A 156 27.16 -6.34 -13.24
C GLY A 156 26.86 -5.92 -11.80
N THR A 157 27.05 -6.80 -10.82
CA THR A 157 26.81 -6.53 -9.40
C THR A 157 28.12 -6.34 -8.63
N THR A 158 28.10 -5.46 -7.63
CA THR A 158 29.22 -5.33 -6.70
C THR A 158 28.88 -6.13 -5.45
N ALA A 159 29.68 -7.14 -5.13
CA ALA A 159 29.46 -7.90 -3.92
C ALA A 159 30.21 -7.27 -2.75
N LYS A 160 29.54 -7.14 -1.60
CA LYS A 160 30.12 -6.58 -0.37
C LYS A 160 30.24 -7.67 0.67
N THR A 161 31.46 -7.95 1.12
CA THR A 161 31.69 -8.87 2.23
C THR A 161 31.33 -8.21 3.56
N LYS A 162 31.11 -9.01 4.60
CA LYS A 162 30.84 -8.52 5.97
C LYS A 162 32.00 -7.70 6.56
N SER A 163 33.22 -7.87 6.04
CA SER A 163 34.41 -7.10 6.42
C SER A 163 34.53 -5.75 5.69
N GLY A 164 33.62 -5.46 4.74
CA GLY A 164 33.61 -4.22 3.95
C GLY A 164 34.39 -4.32 2.64
N THR A 165 34.97 -5.46 2.31
CA THR A 165 35.65 -5.66 1.02
C THR A 165 34.64 -5.72 -0.12
N SER A 166 34.83 -4.88 -1.14
CA SER A 166 34.04 -4.94 -2.37
C SER A 166 34.69 -5.90 -3.36
N ILE A 167 34.00 -7.00 -3.65
CA ILE A 167 34.35 -7.95 -4.70
C ILE A 167 33.52 -7.57 -5.92
N SER A 168 34.14 -6.96 -6.92
CA SER A 168 33.49 -6.69 -8.20
C SER A 168 34.08 -7.63 -9.25
N ARG A 169 33.28 -8.55 -9.78
CA ARG A 169 33.60 -9.23 -11.05
C ARG A 169 33.30 -8.26 -12.20
N GLY A 170 34.04 -7.16 -12.24
CA GLY A 170 34.00 -6.17 -13.31
C GLY A 170 34.81 -6.66 -14.51
N GLY A 171 34.25 -6.51 -15.70
CA GLY A 171 34.98 -6.70 -16.95
C GLY A 171 36.29 -5.91 -16.96
N PHE A 172 37.29 -6.49 -17.63
CA PHE A 172 38.58 -5.88 -18.00
C PHE A 172 39.24 -5.02 -16.91
N GLY A 173 39.98 -5.66 -15.99
CA GLY A 173 40.98 -4.92 -15.22
C GLY A 173 41.24 -5.49 -13.83
N SER A 174 42.42 -6.05 -13.65
CA SER A 174 43.01 -6.46 -12.40
C SER A 174 43.03 -5.32 -11.37
N SER A 175 42.47 -5.56 -10.19
CA SER A 175 42.90 -4.89 -8.94
C SER A 175 42.85 -5.86 -7.78
N SER A 176 43.84 -6.74 -7.81
CA SER A 176 44.39 -7.38 -6.62
C SER A 176 44.88 -6.30 -5.65
N SER A 177 44.05 -5.93 -4.68
CA SER A 177 44.50 -5.20 -3.49
C SER A 177 45.14 -6.21 -2.52
N TYR A 178 46.35 -6.62 -2.86
CA TYR A 178 47.32 -7.17 -1.92
C TYR A 178 47.79 -6.05 -0.99
N GLY A 179 47.93 -6.38 0.30
CA GLY A 179 48.16 -5.43 1.38
C GLY A 179 49.40 -4.55 1.22
N LYS A 180 49.31 -3.36 1.82
CA LYS A 180 50.46 -2.59 2.27
C LYS A 180 50.43 -2.54 3.79
N SER A 181 51.20 -3.41 4.43
CA SER A 181 51.75 -3.11 5.75
C SER A 181 53.10 -2.42 5.53
N SER A 182 53.19 -1.17 5.95
CA SER A 182 54.43 -0.44 6.21
C SER A 182 54.11 0.38 7.46
N GLY A 183 54.68 0.15 8.64
CA GLY A 183 56.08 -0.13 8.89
C GLY A 183 56.83 1.19 8.93
N SER A 184 56.63 1.93 10.04
CA SER A 184 57.50 2.96 10.60
C SER A 184 57.28 3.00 12.10
#